data_AF-D7M5E8-F1
#
_entry.id   AF-D7M5E8-F1
#
_cell.length_a   1.000
_cell.length_b   1.000
_cell.length_c   1.000
_cell.angle_alpha   90.00
_cell.angle_beta   90.00
_cell.angle_gamma   90.00
#
_symmetry.space_group_name_H-M   'P 1'
#
loop_
_entity.id
_entity.type
_entity.pdbx_description
1 polymer ?
#
loop_
_entity_poly.entity_id
_entity_poly.type
_entity_poly.pdbx_seq_one_letter_code
_entity_poly.pdbx_strand_id
1 'polypeptide(L)'
;MCVSISQVSRFRIHSFGSSCCERVHGWIKNSSSLKLLDVRASSVDGKARWIRRNVSTTTQGSRGNIKSSVLGGTVPLTRIIDEESRTKVQPFGNLQQRLAQDKDLPKLLTVIVSDLETTGLNRKRERIIEIAAQDLAGGGYSTFQTLVNPGDVPVTNTDIHGIRTDMVCRPEVPRMEELIPIFLQYVESRQKPGGYVMLVAHNGKSFDFRFLINEFNRCSYEIPHNWLLLDSLPLGREHMKSLDPTGKPKASLKVLQEHYSLTREGDAHRALSDVLLLSKVFQKLTIDLKLSLSDLVLRCHTASDIIAVMAKNKKA
;
A
#
# COMPACT_ATOMS: atom_id res chain seq x y z
N MET A 1 -19.89 -11.70 -25.35
CA MET A 1 -19.39 -12.96 -24.76
C MET A 1 -18.86 -12.65 -23.36
N CYS A 2 -19.62 -12.97 -22.33
CA CYS A 2 -19.24 -12.70 -20.93
C CYS A 2 -18.44 -13.89 -20.40
N VAL A 3 -17.21 -13.64 -19.95
CA VAL A 3 -16.42 -14.66 -19.24
C VAL A 3 -16.62 -14.44 -17.75
N SER A 4 -17.37 -15.36 -17.15
CA SER A 4 -17.68 -15.44 -15.73
C SER A 4 -16.45 -15.96 -14.97
N ILE A 5 -16.07 -15.27 -13.89
CA ILE A 5 -15.05 -15.73 -12.95
C ILE A 5 -15.71 -16.74 -12.01
N SER A 6 -15.80 -18.00 -12.46
CA SER A 6 -16.18 -19.11 -11.58
C SER A 6 -15.55 -20.41 -12.08
N GLN A 7 -14.24 -20.54 -11.86
CA GLN A 7 -13.59 -21.85 -11.80
C GLN A 7 -12.50 -21.81 -10.72
N VAL A 8 -12.91 -22.07 -9.48
CA VAL A 8 -12.00 -22.60 -8.46
C VAL A 8 -12.54 -23.96 -8.06
N SER A 9 -11.66 -24.96 -8.17
CA SER A 9 -11.92 -26.38 -7.94
C SER A 9 -12.47 -26.63 -6.53
N ARG A 10 -13.56 -27.41 -6.45
CA ARG A 10 -14.07 -27.98 -5.21
C ARG A 10 -13.13 -29.10 -4.77
N PHE A 11 -12.42 -28.93 -3.66
CA PHE A 11 -11.86 -30.06 -2.93
C PHE A 11 -12.45 -30.16 -1.52
N ARG A 12 -12.76 -31.41 -1.19
CA ARG A 12 -13.58 -31.91 -0.09
C ARG A 12 -12.77 -31.87 1.20
N ILE A 13 -13.40 -31.41 2.29
CA ILE A 13 -12.84 -31.41 3.64
C ILE A 13 -12.77 -32.87 4.13
N HIS A 14 -11.58 -33.33 4.50
CA HIS A 14 -11.43 -34.41 5.47
C HIS A 14 -10.83 -33.84 6.75
N SER A 15 -11.64 -33.89 7.80
CA SER A 15 -11.26 -33.65 9.18
C SER A 15 -10.29 -34.73 9.63
N PHE A 16 -9.09 -34.35 10.08
CA PHE A 16 -8.39 -35.08 11.14
C PHE A 16 -7.58 -34.08 11.96
N GLY A 17 -7.87 -34.04 13.26
CA GLY A 17 -7.13 -33.25 14.22
C GLY A 17 -5.83 -33.95 14.63
N SER A 18 -4.82 -33.15 14.98
CA SER A 18 -4.07 -33.30 16.21
C SER A 18 -3.02 -32.19 16.33
N SER A 19 -2.92 -31.71 17.57
CA SER A 19 -1.85 -30.94 18.21
C SER A 19 -0.44 -31.28 17.72
N CYS A 20 0.40 -30.26 17.51
CA CYS A 20 1.63 -30.09 18.29
C CYS A 20 2.22 -28.69 18.12
N CYS A 21 2.63 -28.08 19.24
CA CYS A 21 3.49 -26.90 19.29
C CYS A 21 4.89 -27.23 18.75
N GLU A 22 5.58 -26.25 18.18
CA GLU A 22 7.01 -26.07 18.48
C GLU A 22 7.47 -24.64 18.19
N ARG A 23 7.97 -23.99 19.26
CA ARG A 23 8.82 -22.80 19.24
C ARG A 23 10.21 -23.22 18.80
N VAL A 24 10.85 -22.40 17.97
CA VAL A 24 12.29 -22.51 17.75
C VAL A 24 12.96 -21.24 18.26
N HIS A 25 13.64 -21.35 19.41
CA HIS A 25 14.75 -20.49 19.78
C HIS A 25 16.04 -21.17 19.31
N GLY A 26 16.92 -20.43 18.64
CA GLY A 26 18.26 -20.88 18.28
C GLY A 26 19.25 -19.72 18.31
N TRP A 27 20.09 -19.70 19.34
CA TRP A 27 21.25 -18.84 19.51
C TRP A 27 22.34 -19.12 18.48
N ILE A 28 22.98 -18.09 17.93
CA ILE A 28 24.42 -18.09 17.62
C ILE A 28 25.01 -16.72 17.99
N LYS A 29 25.91 -16.71 18.98
CA LYS A 29 26.98 -15.72 19.16
C LYS A 29 28.25 -16.28 18.50
N ASN A 30 28.90 -15.52 17.63
CA ASN A 30 30.28 -15.05 17.83
C ASN A 30 30.84 -14.34 16.59
N SER A 31 31.66 -13.35 16.91
CA SER A 31 32.49 -12.49 16.08
C SER A 31 33.48 -13.23 15.18
N SER A 32 33.62 -12.79 13.93
CA SER A 32 34.93 -12.62 13.30
C SER A 32 34.83 -11.68 12.09
N SER A 33 35.82 -10.80 11.99
CA SER A 33 36.05 -9.85 10.91
C SER A 33 36.48 -10.54 9.63
N LEU A 34 35.91 -10.17 8.49
CA LEU A 34 36.55 -10.32 7.18
C LEU A 34 36.35 -9.06 6.34
N LYS A 35 37.47 -8.49 5.88
CA LYS A 35 37.54 -7.39 4.90
C LYS A 35 37.81 -7.97 3.51
N LEU A 36 37.27 -7.26 2.52
CA LEU A 36 37.68 -7.15 1.09
C LEU A 36 37.42 -8.34 0.17
N LEU A 37 36.59 -8.13 -0.87
CA LEU A 37 37.08 -7.82 -2.21
C LEU A 37 35.94 -7.32 -3.13
N ASP A 38 36.29 -6.30 -3.91
CA ASP A 38 35.50 -5.63 -4.93
C ASP A 38 35.35 -6.56 -6.15
N VAL A 39 34.13 -6.79 -6.61
CA VAL A 39 33.86 -7.40 -7.91
C VAL A 39 32.86 -6.53 -8.64
N ARG A 40 33.39 -5.75 -9.59
CA ARG A 40 32.62 -5.17 -10.69
C ARG A 40 32.23 -6.28 -11.66
N ALA A 41 30.93 -6.45 -11.89
CA ALA A 41 30.41 -7.06 -13.12
C ALA A 41 29.04 -6.49 -13.48
N SER A 42 29.00 -5.81 -14.63
CA SER A 42 27.95 -5.70 -15.65
C SER A 42 26.48 -5.63 -15.23
N SER A 43 25.87 -4.50 -15.56
CA SER A 43 24.44 -4.24 -15.62
C SER A 43 23.72 -5.11 -16.66
N VAL A 44 22.66 -5.80 -16.24
CA VAL A 44 21.32 -5.84 -16.86
C VAL A 44 20.38 -6.26 -15.72
N ASP A 45 19.39 -5.43 -15.36
CA ASP A 45 18.07 -5.83 -14.85
C ASP A 45 17.38 -4.73 -14.04
N GLY A 46 16.14 -4.44 -14.45
CA GLY A 46 15.28 -3.41 -13.90
C GLY A 46 14.78 -3.73 -12.49
N LYS A 47 15.63 -3.49 -11.48
CA LYS A 47 15.20 -3.40 -10.09
C LYS A 47 14.57 -2.04 -9.84
N ALA A 48 13.30 -2.02 -9.43
CA ALA A 48 12.67 -0.86 -8.82
C ALA A 48 13.44 -0.54 -7.53
N ARG A 49 14.41 0.36 -7.61
CA ARG A 49 15.22 0.75 -6.47
C ARG A 49 14.39 1.67 -5.58
N TRP A 50 14.03 1.19 -4.40
CA TRP A 50 13.42 2.01 -3.35
C TRP A 50 14.34 3.20 -3.05
N ILE A 51 13.88 4.43 -3.32
CA ILE A 51 14.69 5.64 -3.14
C ILE A 51 14.49 6.14 -1.71
N ARG A 52 15.45 5.83 -0.83
CA ARG A 52 15.63 6.60 0.40
C ARG A 52 16.22 7.95 0.03
N ARG A 53 15.56 9.05 0.37
CA ARG A 53 16.10 10.39 0.08
C ARG A 53 17.29 10.67 1.02
N ASN A 54 18.44 11.05 0.47
CA ASN A 54 19.54 11.61 1.25
C ASN A 54 19.25 13.08 1.54
N VAL A 55 19.18 13.47 2.81
CA VAL A 55 19.06 14.87 3.24
C VAL A 55 20.43 15.33 3.73
N SER A 56 21.14 16.10 2.92
CA SER A 56 22.35 16.83 3.33
C SER A 56 22.00 18.31 3.51
N THR A 57 22.01 18.80 4.73
CA THR A 57 22.02 20.25 5.01
C THR A 57 23.44 20.77 4.90
N THR A 58 23.74 21.56 3.87
CA THR A 58 24.94 22.38 3.84
C THR A 58 24.63 23.72 3.18
N THR A 59 24.29 24.71 4.01
CA THR A 59 24.27 26.12 3.65
C THR A 59 25.67 26.68 3.85
N GLN A 60 26.42 26.83 2.77
CA GLN A 60 27.42 27.91 2.63
C GLN A 60 27.49 28.31 1.16
N GLY A 61 27.27 29.61 0.91
CA GLY A 61 27.42 30.21 -0.41
C GLY A 61 28.89 30.54 -0.71
N SER A 62 29.26 30.49 -1.98
CA SER A 62 30.12 31.50 -2.59
C SER A 62 30.06 31.39 -4.12
N ARG A 63 30.12 32.54 -4.77
CA ARG A 63 30.11 32.77 -6.22
C ARG A 63 31.43 32.32 -6.85
N GLY A 64 31.37 31.69 -8.02
CA GLY A 64 32.53 31.44 -8.88
C GLY A 64 32.15 31.42 -10.36
N ASN A 65 32.54 32.47 -11.08
CA ASN A 65 32.45 32.59 -12.54
C ASN A 65 33.49 31.68 -13.21
N ILE A 66 33.10 30.89 -14.21
CA ILE A 66 34.02 30.45 -15.28
C ILE A 66 33.30 30.61 -16.63
N LYS A 67 33.82 31.52 -17.45
CA LYS A 67 33.60 31.59 -18.89
C LYS A 67 34.65 30.73 -19.58
N SER A 68 34.27 30.01 -20.63
CA SER A 68 35.15 29.83 -21.79
C SER A 68 34.30 29.79 -23.07
N SER A 69 34.93 30.22 -24.15
CA SER A 69 34.35 30.86 -25.32
C SER A 69 34.32 29.97 -26.57
N VAL A 70 33.23 30.10 -27.34
CA VAL A 70 33.12 30.33 -28.80
C VAL A 70 33.91 29.42 -29.76
N LEU A 71 33.15 28.75 -30.64
CA LEU A 71 33.27 28.62 -32.12
C LEU A 71 31.96 27.92 -32.54
N GLY A 72 30.99 28.50 -33.23
CA GLY A 72 31.06 29.15 -34.54
C GLY A 72 30.19 28.31 -35.50
N GLY A 73 29.01 28.80 -35.91
CA GLY A 73 28.17 28.13 -36.91
C GLY A 73 26.67 28.35 -36.71
N THR A 74 26.14 29.45 -37.26
CA THR A 74 24.71 29.65 -37.44
C THR A 74 24.31 29.03 -38.77
N VAL A 75 23.47 27.99 -38.76
CA VAL A 75 22.78 27.49 -39.95
C VAL A 75 21.27 27.66 -39.73
N PRO A 76 20.54 28.33 -40.63
CA PRO A 76 19.11 28.57 -40.45
C PRO A 76 18.34 27.27 -40.63
N LEU A 77 17.60 26.86 -39.60
CA LEU A 77 16.70 25.71 -39.63
C LEU A 77 15.48 26.04 -40.51
N THR A 78 15.65 25.94 -41.83
CA THR A 78 14.55 26.00 -42.80
C THR A 78 14.10 24.58 -43.14
N ARG A 79 12.87 24.28 -42.69
CA ARG A 79 11.86 23.42 -43.31
C ARG A 79 12.37 22.24 -44.16
N ILE A 80 12.45 21.05 -43.54
CA ILE A 80 11.82 19.84 -44.09
C ILE A 80 11.34 19.03 -42.88
N ILE A 81 10.04 19.09 -42.57
CA ILE A 81 9.35 18.00 -41.87
C ILE A 81 8.09 17.76 -42.70
N ASP A 82 8.04 16.59 -43.32
CA ASP A 82 6.91 16.08 -44.07
C ASP A 82 5.61 16.27 -43.28
N GLU A 83 4.66 16.93 -43.92
CA GLU A 83 3.26 16.91 -43.55
C GLU A 83 2.65 15.56 -43.89
N GLU A 84 2.96 14.47 -43.16
CA GLU A 84 2.16 13.25 -43.26
C GLU A 84 2.40 12.27 -42.11
N SER A 85 1.92 12.64 -40.92
CA SER A 85 1.19 11.73 -40.01
C SER A 85 0.85 12.48 -38.72
N ARG A 86 -0.19 13.33 -38.76
CA ARG A 86 -0.89 13.74 -37.54
C ARG A 86 -1.72 12.55 -37.04
N THR A 87 -1.06 11.55 -36.45
CA THR A 87 -1.74 10.71 -35.46
C THR A 87 -2.13 11.65 -34.33
N LYS A 88 -3.43 11.95 -34.24
CA LYS A 88 -4.01 12.66 -33.12
C LYS A 88 -3.61 11.89 -31.86
N VAL A 89 -2.63 12.39 -31.12
CA VAL A 89 -2.34 11.90 -29.77
C VAL A 89 -3.59 12.21 -28.97
N GLN A 90 -4.43 11.19 -28.81
CA GLN A 90 -5.54 11.20 -27.86
C GLN A 90 -4.95 11.64 -26.51
N PRO A 91 -5.55 12.58 -25.78
CA PRO A 91 -5.01 13.00 -24.49
C PRO A 91 -4.92 11.76 -23.62
N PHE A 92 -3.70 11.29 -23.35
CA PHE A 92 -3.48 10.11 -22.54
C PHE A 92 -4.08 10.41 -21.16
N GLY A 93 -5.13 9.69 -20.81
CA GLY A 93 -5.81 9.82 -19.52
C GLY A 93 -4.86 9.63 -18.34
N ASN A 94 -5.33 9.96 -17.14
CA ASN A 94 -4.55 9.71 -15.93
C ASN A 94 -4.19 8.21 -15.77
N LEU A 95 -3.24 7.89 -14.86
CA LEU A 95 -2.73 6.53 -14.68
C LEU A 95 -3.86 5.50 -14.55
N GLN A 96 -4.87 5.80 -13.73
CA GLN A 96 -6.02 4.95 -13.49
C GLN A 96 -6.82 4.69 -14.77
N GLN A 97 -7.06 5.71 -15.60
CA GLN A 97 -7.77 5.56 -16.87
C GLN A 97 -7.03 4.64 -17.85
N ARG A 98 -5.69 4.77 -17.93
CA ARG A 98 -4.88 3.89 -18.80
C ARG A 98 -4.91 2.45 -18.33
N LEU A 99 -4.74 2.21 -17.02
CA LEU A 99 -4.77 0.87 -16.45
C LEU A 99 -6.15 0.21 -16.56
N ALA A 100 -7.23 0.99 -16.39
CA ALA A 100 -8.59 0.48 -16.52
C ALA A 100 -8.92 -0.01 -17.94
N GLN A 101 -8.20 0.48 -18.96
CA GLN A 101 -8.34 0.06 -20.36
C GLN A 101 -7.38 -1.08 -20.75
N ASP A 102 -6.46 -1.45 -19.87
CA ASP A 102 -5.48 -2.50 -20.13
C ASP A 102 -6.14 -3.88 -20.07
N LYS A 103 -6.07 -4.63 -21.18
CA LYS A 103 -6.65 -5.97 -21.29
C LYS A 103 -5.92 -6.99 -20.42
N ASP A 104 -4.65 -6.74 -20.09
CA ASP A 104 -3.84 -7.57 -19.23
C ASP A 104 -3.87 -7.13 -17.76
N LEU A 105 -4.74 -6.18 -17.38
CA LEU A 105 -4.92 -5.72 -16.00
C LEU A 105 -5.01 -6.87 -14.96
N PRO A 106 -5.74 -7.97 -15.19
CA PRO A 106 -5.75 -9.10 -14.25
C PRO A 106 -4.39 -9.74 -14.01
N LYS A 107 -3.46 -9.69 -14.98
CA LYS A 107 -2.08 -10.20 -14.86
C LYS A 107 -1.13 -9.17 -14.27
N LEU A 108 -1.53 -7.90 -14.22
CA LEU A 108 -0.71 -6.80 -13.71
C LEU A 108 -1.10 -6.39 -12.30
N LEU A 109 -2.31 -6.66 -11.83
CA LEU A 109 -2.81 -6.16 -10.55
C LEU A 109 -2.72 -7.21 -9.43
N THR A 110 -2.03 -6.87 -8.33
CA THR A 110 -2.10 -7.56 -7.04
C THR A 110 -3.01 -6.76 -6.10
N VAL A 111 -3.92 -7.42 -5.37
CA VAL A 111 -4.83 -6.74 -4.44
C VAL A 111 -4.47 -7.14 -3.02
N ILE A 112 -4.08 -6.16 -2.20
CA ILE A 112 -3.69 -6.35 -0.80
C ILE A 112 -4.64 -5.55 0.07
N VAL A 113 -5.33 -6.21 0.98
CA VAL A 113 -6.15 -5.55 2.02
C VAL A 113 -5.27 -5.25 3.21
N SER A 114 -5.40 -4.08 3.83
CA SER A 114 -4.59 -3.65 4.97
C SER A 114 -5.40 -2.88 5.99
N ASP A 115 -4.93 -2.89 7.22
CA ASP A 115 -5.47 -2.15 8.35
C ASP A 115 -4.34 -1.74 9.31
N LEU A 116 -4.53 -0.64 10.04
CA LEU A 116 -3.56 -0.06 10.95
C LEU A 116 -4.19 0.24 12.32
N GLU A 117 -3.47 -0.11 13.38
CA GLU A 117 -3.73 0.44 14.72
C GLU A 117 -2.74 1.57 15.02
N THR A 118 -3.19 2.57 15.77
CA THR A 118 -2.41 3.79 16.05
C THR A 118 -2.53 4.22 17.50
N THR A 119 -1.56 5.00 18.02
CA THR A 119 -1.61 5.59 19.37
C THR A 119 -2.73 6.63 19.55
N GLY A 120 -3.38 7.05 18.45
CA GLY A 120 -4.49 7.98 18.44
C GLY A 120 -4.77 8.52 17.03
N LEU A 121 -5.68 9.50 16.92
CA LEU A 121 -6.21 9.93 15.61
C LEU A 121 -5.38 11.01 14.88
N ASN A 122 -4.42 11.65 15.55
CA ASN A 122 -3.66 12.75 14.96
C ASN A 122 -2.37 12.28 14.28
N ARG A 123 -2.46 11.99 12.97
CA ARG A 123 -1.32 11.58 12.12
C ARG A 123 -0.03 12.41 12.20
N LYS A 124 -0.06 13.65 12.71
CA LYS A 124 1.15 14.47 12.87
C LYS A 124 1.91 14.16 14.17
N ARG A 125 1.24 13.64 15.19
CA ARG A 125 1.83 13.37 16.51
C ARG A 125 1.83 11.88 16.84
N GLU A 126 0.71 11.24 16.53
CA GLU A 126 0.46 9.82 16.78
C GLU A 126 1.21 8.94 15.79
N ARG A 127 1.42 7.69 16.18
CA ARG A 127 2.21 6.68 15.47
C ARG A 127 1.39 5.43 15.20
N ILE A 128 1.75 4.72 14.13
CA ILE A 128 1.29 3.36 13.88
C ILE A 128 1.90 2.43 14.93
N ILE A 129 1.10 1.52 15.49
CA ILE A 129 1.52 0.53 16.51
C ILE A 129 1.19 -0.91 16.13
N GLU A 130 0.36 -1.12 15.12
CA GLU A 130 0.16 -2.41 14.46
C GLU A 130 -0.10 -2.16 12.98
N ILE A 131 0.46 -3.01 12.14
CA ILE A 131 0.11 -3.08 10.71
C ILE A 131 -0.23 -4.52 10.38
N ALA A 132 -1.32 -4.71 9.64
CA ALA A 132 -1.64 -5.98 9.02
C ALA A 132 -1.96 -5.80 7.53
N ALA A 133 -1.67 -6.85 6.77
CA ALA A 133 -2.02 -6.92 5.36
C ALA A 133 -2.33 -8.37 4.93
N GLN A 134 -3.19 -8.52 3.92
CA GLN A 134 -3.51 -9.79 3.29
C GLN A 134 -3.55 -9.64 1.77
N ASP A 135 -2.77 -10.46 1.07
CA ASP A 135 -2.90 -10.65 -0.37
C ASP A 135 -4.12 -11.54 -0.69
N LEU A 136 -5.04 -11.00 -1.49
CA LEU A 136 -6.27 -11.71 -1.86
C LEU A 136 -6.06 -12.86 -2.86
N ALA A 137 -4.88 -12.98 -3.47
CA ALA A 137 -4.52 -14.18 -4.23
C ALA A 137 -4.33 -15.42 -3.33
N GLY A 138 -4.16 -15.23 -2.02
CA GLY A 138 -3.99 -16.32 -1.06
C GLY A 138 -2.63 -17.05 -1.19
N GLY A 139 -2.59 -18.31 -0.78
CA GLY A 139 -1.37 -19.11 -0.74
C GLY A 139 -0.55 -18.93 0.55
N GLY A 140 0.61 -19.60 0.62
CA GLY A 140 1.51 -19.50 1.75
C GLY A 140 1.96 -18.05 1.98
N TYR A 141 2.02 -17.64 3.25
CA TYR A 141 2.43 -16.29 3.65
C TYR A 141 1.63 -15.17 2.96
N SER A 142 0.34 -15.41 2.70
CA SER A 142 -0.56 -14.38 2.15
C SER A 142 -0.91 -13.28 3.14
N THR A 143 -0.48 -13.41 4.40
CA THR A 143 -0.71 -12.42 5.45
C THR A 143 0.62 -11.88 5.98
N PHE A 144 0.58 -10.63 6.40
CA PHE A 144 1.63 -9.92 7.10
C PHE A 144 1.01 -9.26 8.33
N GLN A 145 1.63 -9.39 9.48
CA GLN A 145 1.20 -8.71 10.71
C GLN A 145 2.42 -8.43 11.58
N THR A 146 2.50 -7.22 12.13
CA THR A 146 3.47 -6.91 13.17
C THR A 146 3.00 -5.76 14.04
N LEU A 147 3.39 -5.79 15.31
CA LEU A 147 3.42 -4.60 16.13
C LEU A 147 4.50 -3.64 15.62
N VAL A 148 4.39 -2.37 15.99
CA VAL A 148 5.37 -1.33 15.65
C VAL A 148 5.68 -0.52 16.88
N ASN A 149 6.96 -0.30 17.15
CA ASN A 149 7.42 0.52 18.26
C ASN A 149 7.24 2.00 17.91
N PRO A 150 6.37 2.75 18.61
CA PRO A 150 6.08 4.15 18.30
C PRO A 150 7.18 5.13 18.80
N GLY A 151 8.25 4.60 19.42
CA GLY A 151 9.25 5.38 20.13
C GLY A 151 8.67 5.97 21.41
N ASP A 152 8.84 7.28 21.60
CA ASP A 152 8.47 7.94 22.85
C ASP A 152 6.98 8.30 22.95
N VAL A 153 6.15 7.89 21.97
CA VAL A 153 4.71 8.18 21.98
C VAL A 153 3.98 7.06 22.75
N PRO A 154 3.35 7.35 23.90
CA PRO A 154 2.67 6.35 24.69
C PRO A 154 1.36 5.90 24.02
N VAL A 155 0.97 4.66 24.27
CA VAL A 155 -0.30 4.10 23.82
C VAL A 155 -1.37 4.39 24.88
N THR A 156 -2.21 5.39 24.65
CA THR A 156 -3.26 5.81 25.61
C THR A 156 -4.63 5.22 25.34
N ASN A 157 -4.83 4.64 24.16
CA ASN A 157 -6.09 4.09 23.66
C ASN A 157 -6.13 2.56 23.69
N THR A 158 -5.46 1.95 24.68
CA THR A 158 -5.41 0.50 24.88
C THR A 158 -6.80 -0.13 24.93
N ASP A 159 -7.81 0.57 25.47
CA ASP A 159 -9.19 0.05 25.56
C ASP A 159 -9.86 -0.17 24.21
N ILE A 160 -9.31 0.40 23.12
CA ILE A 160 -9.83 0.22 21.76
C ILE A 160 -9.32 -1.09 21.17
N HIS A 161 -8.00 -1.28 21.13
CA HIS A 161 -7.34 -2.34 20.37
C HIS A 161 -6.60 -3.38 21.24
N GLY A 162 -6.58 -3.20 22.57
CA GLY A 162 -5.91 -4.11 23.51
C GLY A 162 -4.38 -4.12 23.45
N ILE A 163 -3.77 -3.18 22.73
CA ILE A 163 -2.30 -3.08 22.59
C ILE A 163 -1.79 -2.09 23.64
N ARG A 164 -0.90 -2.57 24.50
CA ARG A 164 -0.30 -1.75 25.56
C ARG A 164 1.06 -1.20 25.16
N THR A 165 1.47 -0.11 25.80
CA THR A 165 2.80 0.50 25.59
C THR A 165 3.95 -0.51 25.82
N ASP A 166 3.86 -1.35 26.84
CA ASP A 166 4.89 -2.37 27.13
C ASP A 166 4.95 -3.49 26.08
N MET A 167 3.89 -3.74 25.31
CA MET A 167 3.91 -4.68 24.20
C MET A 167 4.70 -4.15 23.01
N VAL A 168 4.49 -2.87 22.67
CA VAL A 168 5.13 -2.24 21.50
C VAL A 168 6.55 -1.77 21.79
N CYS A 169 6.93 -1.62 23.06
CA CYS A 169 8.28 -1.25 23.48
C CYS A 169 9.22 -2.45 23.69
N ARG A 170 8.78 -3.70 23.39
CA ARG A 170 9.65 -4.87 23.52
C ARG A 170 10.81 -4.81 22.51
N PRO A 171 11.99 -5.36 22.84
CA PRO A 171 13.17 -5.27 21.99
C PRO A 171 12.99 -5.85 20.58
N GLU A 172 12.14 -6.85 20.41
CA GLU A 172 11.87 -7.51 19.13
C GLU A 172 10.88 -6.76 18.23
N VAL A 173 10.18 -5.76 18.77
CA VAL A 173 9.18 -5.00 18.00
C VAL A 173 9.90 -3.89 17.23
N PRO A 174 9.86 -3.90 15.88
CA PRO A 174 10.63 -2.97 15.08
C PRO A 174 10.09 -1.54 15.20
N ARG A 175 10.99 -0.57 15.11
CA ARG A 175 10.60 0.81 14.81
C ARG A 175 10.17 0.91 13.34
N MET A 176 9.41 1.94 13.02
CA MET A 176 8.91 2.15 11.67
C MET A 176 10.02 2.20 10.60
N GLU A 177 11.18 2.77 10.93
CA GLU A 177 12.34 2.85 10.03
C GLU A 177 12.91 1.48 9.64
N GLU A 178 12.83 0.50 10.55
CA GLU A 178 13.24 -0.88 10.34
C GLU A 178 12.15 -1.69 9.62
N LEU A 179 10.89 -1.34 9.88
CA LEU A 179 9.72 -2.01 9.34
C LEU A 179 9.46 -1.68 7.86
N ILE A 180 9.65 -0.43 7.42
CA ILE A 180 9.32 -0.02 6.04
C ILE A 180 10.01 -0.92 4.99
N PRO A 181 11.32 -1.20 5.06
CA PRO A 181 11.97 -2.13 4.13
C PRO A 181 11.36 -3.54 4.14
N ILE A 182 11.01 -4.05 5.32
CA ILE A 182 10.41 -5.38 5.48
C ILE A 182 9.01 -5.41 4.86
N PHE A 183 8.20 -4.38 5.10
CA PHE A 183 6.86 -4.27 4.52
C PHE A 183 6.90 -4.12 3.00
N LEU A 184 7.84 -3.32 2.47
CA LEU A 184 8.06 -3.20 1.03
C LEU A 184 8.48 -4.53 0.40
N GLN A 185 9.38 -5.28 1.05
CA GLN A 185 9.81 -6.60 0.58
C GLN A 185 8.65 -7.61 0.59
N TYR A 186 7.80 -7.59 1.64
CA TYR A 186 6.57 -8.38 1.66
C TYR A 186 5.71 -8.05 0.44
N VAL A 187 5.37 -6.78 0.23
CA VAL A 187 4.50 -6.37 -0.89
C VAL A 187 5.13 -6.72 -2.25
N GLU A 188 6.43 -6.49 -2.43
CA GLU A 188 7.16 -6.84 -3.66
C GLU A 188 7.10 -8.34 -3.94
N SER A 189 7.23 -9.19 -2.91
CA SER A 189 7.13 -10.65 -3.06
C SER A 189 5.74 -11.13 -3.51
N ARG A 190 4.69 -10.33 -3.27
CA ARG A 190 3.31 -10.60 -3.70
C ARG A 190 2.98 -9.93 -5.04
N GLN A 191 3.75 -8.92 -5.42
CA GLN A 191 3.47 -8.11 -6.58
C GLN A 191 3.69 -8.92 -7.86
N LYS A 192 2.73 -8.85 -8.79
CA LYS A 192 2.92 -9.43 -10.13
C LYS A 192 4.08 -8.71 -10.85
N PRO A 193 4.94 -9.42 -11.60
CA PRO A 193 6.08 -8.82 -12.27
C PRO A 193 5.68 -7.63 -13.16
N GLY A 194 6.33 -6.48 -12.97
CA GLY A 194 5.99 -5.24 -13.70
C GLY A 194 4.60 -4.66 -13.38
N GLY A 195 3.93 -5.18 -12.36
CA GLY A 195 2.54 -4.88 -12.03
C GLY A 195 2.33 -3.70 -11.08
N TYR A 196 1.08 -3.57 -10.67
CA TYR A 196 0.57 -2.59 -9.72
C TYR A 196 0.03 -3.29 -8.47
N VAL A 197 0.08 -2.59 -7.34
CA VAL A 197 -0.51 -3.07 -6.09
C VAL A 197 -1.71 -2.20 -5.75
N MET A 198 -2.88 -2.79 -5.63
CA MET A 198 -4.05 -2.13 -5.06
C MET A 198 -4.07 -2.39 -3.55
N LEU A 199 -3.71 -1.37 -2.77
CA LEU A 199 -3.78 -1.40 -1.32
C LEU A 199 -5.16 -0.92 -0.87
N VAL A 200 -5.93 -1.82 -0.28
CA VAL A 200 -7.32 -1.60 0.14
C VAL A 200 -7.37 -1.39 1.65
N ALA A 201 -8.01 -0.32 2.10
CA ALA A 201 -8.32 -0.10 3.51
C ALA A 201 -9.75 0.43 3.66
N HIS A 202 -10.34 0.28 4.84
CA HIS A 202 -11.70 0.74 5.11
C HIS A 202 -11.67 2.08 5.82
N ASN A 203 -12.14 3.16 5.15
CA ASN A 203 -11.89 4.56 5.56
C ASN A 203 -10.43 5.02 5.36
N GLY A 204 -9.67 4.29 4.54
CA GLY A 204 -8.23 4.53 4.34
C GLY A 204 -7.89 5.93 3.84
N LYS A 205 -8.74 6.55 3.00
CA LYS A 205 -8.48 7.90 2.46
C LYS A 205 -8.44 8.96 3.55
N SER A 206 -9.21 8.74 4.63
CA SER A 206 -9.31 9.66 5.77
C SER A 206 -8.35 9.30 6.89
N PHE A 207 -7.97 8.01 6.99
CA PHE A 207 -7.22 7.45 8.10
C PHE A 207 -5.93 6.74 7.64
N ASP A 208 -5.98 5.46 7.29
CA ASP A 208 -4.82 4.57 7.14
C ASP A 208 -3.76 5.10 6.18
N PHE A 209 -4.18 5.47 4.96
CA PHE A 209 -3.24 5.91 3.93
C PHE A 209 -2.50 7.17 4.34
N ARG A 210 -3.14 8.05 5.13
CA ARG A 210 -2.50 9.28 5.60
C ARG A 210 -1.50 9.01 6.72
N PHE A 211 -1.76 8.02 7.58
CA PHE A 211 -0.80 7.56 8.57
C PHE A 211 0.40 6.91 7.88
N LEU A 212 0.15 5.99 6.95
CA LEU A 212 1.19 5.29 6.20
C LEU A 212 2.08 6.28 5.43
N ILE A 213 1.50 7.22 4.68
CA ILE A 213 2.24 8.27 3.96
C ILE A 213 3.08 9.11 4.93
N ASN A 214 2.56 9.47 6.10
CA ASN A 214 3.31 10.26 7.07
C ASN A 214 4.49 9.47 7.65
N GLU A 215 4.30 8.21 7.99
CA GLU A 215 5.36 7.34 8.53
C GLU A 215 6.47 7.09 7.50
N PHE A 216 6.10 6.83 6.24
CA PHE A 216 7.05 6.76 5.13
C PHE A 216 7.86 8.06 5.02
N ASN A 217 7.19 9.21 5.01
CA ASN A 217 7.86 10.51 4.92
C ASN A 217 8.78 10.79 6.12
N ARG A 218 8.39 10.44 7.35
CA ARG A 218 9.25 10.58 8.55
C ARG A 218 10.54 9.79 8.40
N CYS A 219 10.47 8.61 7.79
CA CYS A 219 11.60 7.72 7.58
C CYS A 219 12.35 8.00 6.26
N SER A 220 12.01 9.10 5.56
CA SER A 220 12.59 9.47 4.26
C SER A 220 12.39 8.45 3.14
N TYR A 221 11.27 7.72 3.21
CA TYR A 221 10.75 6.85 2.15
C TYR A 221 9.58 7.50 1.42
N GLU A 222 9.36 7.08 0.18
CA GLU A 222 8.17 7.40 -0.60
C GLU A 222 7.29 6.16 -0.73
N ILE A 223 5.97 6.34 -0.75
CA ILE A 223 5.06 5.27 -1.15
C ILE A 223 5.32 4.97 -2.63
N PRO A 224 5.41 3.69 -3.02
CA PRO A 224 5.70 3.32 -4.40
C PRO A 224 4.68 3.89 -5.39
N HIS A 225 5.15 4.43 -6.51
CA HIS A 225 4.29 5.10 -7.50
C HIS A 225 3.32 4.14 -8.22
N ASN A 226 3.61 2.85 -8.20
CA ASN A 226 2.77 1.79 -8.74
C ASN A 226 1.76 1.23 -7.71
N TRP A 227 1.63 1.86 -6.53
CA TRP A 227 0.57 1.55 -5.58
C TRP A 227 -0.67 2.40 -5.83
N LEU A 228 -1.81 1.73 -5.91
CA LEU A 228 -3.15 2.29 -6.03
C LEU A 228 -3.87 2.13 -4.70
N LEU A 229 -4.33 3.23 -4.12
CA LEU A 229 -4.94 3.27 -2.79
C LEU A 229 -6.46 3.28 -2.93
N LEU A 230 -7.12 2.20 -2.51
CA LEU A 230 -8.58 2.04 -2.60
C LEU A 230 -9.22 2.13 -1.21
N ASP A 231 -10.13 3.09 -1.05
CA ASP A 231 -10.99 3.14 0.14
C ASP A 231 -12.27 2.34 -0.11
N SER A 232 -12.52 1.31 0.71
CA SER A 232 -13.69 0.46 0.59
C SER A 232 -14.96 1.04 1.25
N LEU A 233 -14.83 2.05 2.12
CA LEU A 233 -15.99 2.64 2.82
C LEU A 233 -17.01 3.27 1.85
N PRO A 234 -16.60 4.02 0.80
CA PRO A 234 -17.52 4.47 -0.25
C PRO A 234 -18.28 3.33 -0.94
N LEU A 235 -17.62 2.18 -1.19
CA LEU A 235 -18.28 1.01 -1.79
C LEU A 235 -19.35 0.46 -0.86
N GLY A 236 -19.03 0.32 0.43
CA GLY A 236 -19.99 -0.08 1.46
C GLY A 236 -21.19 0.86 1.52
N ARG A 237 -20.96 2.19 1.49
CA ARG A 237 -22.05 3.18 1.49
C ARG A 237 -22.93 3.11 0.25
N GLU A 238 -22.33 2.90 -0.92
CA GLU A 238 -23.05 2.74 -2.19
C GLU A 238 -23.96 1.51 -2.14
N HIS A 239 -23.42 0.37 -1.71
CA HIS A 239 -24.20 -0.86 -1.57
C HIS A 239 -25.34 -0.70 -0.56
N MET A 240 -25.05 -0.20 0.65
CA MET A 240 -26.08 0.01 1.67
C MET A 240 -27.17 1.00 1.22
N LYS A 241 -26.81 2.04 0.47
CA LYS A 241 -27.77 2.99 -0.11
C LYS A 241 -28.63 2.34 -1.22
N SER A 242 -28.10 1.38 -1.96
CA SER A 242 -28.88 0.64 -2.96
C SER A 242 -29.98 -0.22 -2.32
N LEU A 243 -29.79 -0.64 -1.07
CA LEU A 243 -30.75 -1.43 -0.29
C LEU A 243 -31.77 -0.55 0.45
N ASP A 244 -31.34 0.60 0.97
CA ASP A 244 -32.22 1.63 1.56
C ASP A 244 -31.87 3.01 0.99
N PRO A 245 -32.57 3.45 -0.08
CA PRO A 245 -32.32 4.75 -0.70
C PRO A 245 -32.70 5.96 0.18
N THR A 246 -33.51 5.75 1.22
CA THR A 246 -34.08 6.82 2.05
C THR A 246 -33.25 7.11 3.30
N GLY A 247 -32.48 6.12 3.77
CA GLY A 247 -31.61 6.23 4.93
C GLY A 247 -30.26 6.91 4.66
N LYS A 248 -29.59 7.35 5.74
CA LYS A 248 -28.16 7.71 5.70
C LYS A 248 -27.34 6.41 5.74
N PRO A 249 -26.59 6.05 4.67
CA PRO A 249 -25.93 4.75 4.62
C PRO A 249 -24.81 4.68 5.65
N LYS A 250 -25.02 3.84 6.67
CA LYS A 250 -23.97 3.39 7.59
C LYS A 250 -23.28 2.19 6.95
N ALA A 251 -21.96 2.21 6.93
CA ALA A 251 -21.17 1.15 6.32
C ALA A 251 -19.84 0.97 7.06
N SER A 252 -19.86 1.08 8.40
CA SER A 252 -18.69 0.67 9.18
C SER A 252 -18.45 -0.83 9.00
N LEU A 253 -17.23 -1.28 9.24
CA LEU A 253 -16.89 -2.69 9.09
C LEU A 253 -17.80 -3.60 9.94
N LYS A 254 -18.18 -3.16 11.15
CA LYS A 254 -19.16 -3.86 12.00
C LYS A 254 -20.55 -3.96 11.34
N VAL A 255 -21.07 -2.88 10.77
CA VAL A 255 -22.37 -2.90 10.08
C VAL A 255 -22.33 -3.84 8.87
N LEU A 256 -21.24 -3.82 8.11
CA LEU A 256 -21.08 -4.72 6.96
C LEU A 256 -20.90 -6.18 7.38
N GLN A 257 -20.21 -6.44 8.51
CA GLN A 257 -20.12 -7.76 9.11
C GLN A 257 -21.50 -8.31 9.46
N GLU A 258 -22.31 -7.52 10.16
CA GLU A 258 -23.69 -7.88 10.54
C GLU A 258 -24.56 -8.11 9.30
N HIS A 259 -24.49 -7.19 8.32
CA HIS A 259 -25.23 -7.28 7.07
C HIS A 259 -24.95 -8.59 6.31
N TYR A 260 -23.67 -8.96 6.17
CA TYR A 260 -23.28 -10.18 5.47
C TYR A 260 -23.29 -11.43 6.36
N SER A 261 -23.70 -11.33 7.63
CA SER A 261 -23.68 -12.42 8.60
C SER A 261 -22.31 -13.12 8.69
N LEU A 262 -21.23 -12.33 8.65
CA LEU A 262 -19.87 -12.84 8.66
C LEU A 262 -19.37 -13.06 10.09
N THR A 263 -18.68 -14.18 10.29
CA THR A 263 -17.93 -14.43 11.52
C THR A 263 -16.58 -13.71 11.48
N ARG A 264 -16.22 -13.11 12.61
CA ARG A 264 -14.93 -12.49 12.83
C ARG A 264 -13.99 -13.47 13.49
N GLU A 265 -12.74 -13.47 13.06
CA GLU A 265 -11.66 -14.26 13.66
C GLU A 265 -10.79 -13.33 14.51
N GLY A 266 -10.78 -13.54 15.83
CA GLY A 266 -10.11 -12.65 16.78
C GLY A 266 -10.95 -11.44 17.19
N ASP A 267 -10.32 -10.55 17.94
CA ASP A 267 -10.99 -9.39 18.53
C ASP A 267 -11.17 -8.26 17.51
N ALA A 268 -12.21 -7.44 17.66
CA ALA A 268 -12.34 -6.20 16.88
C ALA A 268 -11.24 -5.21 17.28
N HIS A 269 -10.80 -4.37 16.35
CA HIS A 269 -9.68 -3.44 16.55
C HIS A 269 -8.35 -4.16 16.81
N ARG A 270 -8.18 -5.30 16.15
CA ARG A 270 -6.87 -5.92 15.96
C ARG A 270 -6.65 -5.98 14.47
N ALA A 271 -5.54 -5.41 14.00
CA ALA A 271 -5.36 -5.12 12.58
C ALA A 271 -5.57 -6.37 11.70
N LEU A 272 -5.04 -7.54 12.10
CA LEU A 272 -5.22 -8.77 11.31
C LEU A 272 -6.68 -9.27 11.31
N SER A 273 -7.37 -9.22 12.46
CA SER A 273 -8.79 -9.59 12.55
C SER A 273 -9.65 -8.71 11.64
N ASP A 274 -9.38 -7.40 11.63
CA ASP A 274 -10.06 -6.45 10.75
C ASP A 274 -9.69 -6.65 9.28
N VAL A 275 -8.43 -6.94 8.94
CA VAL A 275 -8.03 -7.30 7.56
C VAL A 275 -8.73 -8.56 7.05
N LEU A 276 -8.81 -9.63 7.85
CA LEU A 276 -9.45 -10.88 7.44
C LEU A 276 -10.96 -10.68 7.22
N LEU A 277 -11.61 -9.93 8.10
CA LEU A 277 -13.02 -9.57 7.93
C LEU A 277 -13.22 -8.66 6.72
N LEU A 278 -12.40 -7.61 6.58
CA LEU A 278 -12.47 -6.68 5.47
C LEU A 278 -12.24 -7.37 4.14
N SER A 279 -11.36 -8.37 4.08
CA SER A 279 -11.15 -9.17 2.86
C SER A 279 -12.41 -9.91 2.42
N LYS A 280 -13.15 -10.51 3.36
CA LYS A 280 -14.44 -11.14 3.09
C LYS A 280 -15.50 -10.12 2.67
N VAL A 281 -15.61 -9.00 3.39
CA VAL A 281 -16.54 -7.91 3.10
C VAL A 281 -16.27 -7.28 1.74
N PHE A 282 -15.01 -7.02 1.41
CA PHE A 282 -14.60 -6.42 0.15
C PHE A 282 -14.97 -7.30 -1.03
N GLN A 283 -14.71 -8.61 -0.94
CA GLN A 283 -15.16 -9.56 -1.97
C GLN A 283 -16.68 -9.53 -2.17
N LYS A 284 -17.47 -9.52 -1.08
CA LYS A 284 -18.94 -9.41 -1.16
C LYS A 284 -19.39 -8.11 -1.83
N LEU A 285 -18.84 -6.97 -1.41
CA LEU A 285 -19.14 -5.67 -2.00
C LEU A 285 -18.83 -5.63 -3.51
N THR A 286 -17.69 -6.19 -3.94
CA THR A 286 -17.35 -6.22 -5.37
C THR A 286 -18.32 -7.05 -6.19
N ILE A 287 -18.84 -8.15 -5.65
CA ILE A 287 -19.83 -9.01 -6.29
C ILE A 287 -21.18 -8.30 -6.37
N ASP A 288 -21.67 -7.76 -5.26
CA ASP A 288 -23.01 -7.17 -5.18
C ASP A 288 -23.14 -5.90 -6.01
N LEU A 289 -22.07 -5.09 -6.06
CA LEU A 289 -21.96 -3.90 -6.91
C LEU A 289 -21.55 -4.22 -8.36
N LYS A 290 -21.28 -5.49 -8.68
CA LYS A 290 -20.84 -5.97 -10.01
C LYS A 290 -19.62 -5.21 -10.54
N LEU A 291 -18.66 -4.92 -9.66
CA LEU A 291 -17.47 -4.13 -9.99
C LEU A 291 -16.42 -5.01 -10.68
N SER A 292 -15.95 -4.57 -11.83
CA SER A 292 -14.76 -5.13 -12.50
C SER A 292 -13.47 -4.60 -11.86
N LEU A 293 -12.34 -5.22 -12.17
CA LEU A 293 -11.02 -4.69 -11.77
C LEU A 293 -10.80 -3.26 -12.32
N SER A 294 -11.26 -2.99 -13.54
CA SER A 294 -11.20 -1.65 -14.15
C SER A 294 -11.99 -0.63 -13.33
N ASP A 295 -13.19 -0.98 -12.86
CA ASP A 295 -14.00 -0.10 -12.01
C ASP A 295 -13.30 0.22 -10.69
N LEU A 296 -12.65 -0.79 -10.08
CA LEU A 296 -11.88 -0.60 -8.85
C LEU A 296 -10.67 0.31 -9.07
N VAL A 297 -9.92 0.12 -10.15
CA VAL A 297 -8.78 0.97 -10.51
C VAL A 297 -9.21 2.42 -10.71
N LEU A 298 -10.34 2.68 -11.36
CA LEU A 298 -10.89 4.02 -11.55
C LEU A 298 -11.29 4.71 -10.22
N ARG A 299 -11.56 3.93 -9.18
CA ARG A 299 -11.92 4.41 -7.83
C ARG A 299 -10.69 4.55 -6.91
N CYS A 300 -9.49 4.22 -7.39
CA CYS A 300 -8.25 4.34 -6.63
C CYS A 300 -7.64 5.74 -6.66
N HIS A 301 -6.81 6.02 -5.67
CA HIS A 301 -5.98 7.21 -5.58
C HIS A 301 -4.49 6.85 -5.62
N THR A 302 -3.67 7.74 -6.16
CA THR A 302 -2.22 7.66 -5.97
C THR A 302 -1.83 8.29 -4.62
N ALA A 303 -0.64 7.99 -4.11
CA ALA A 303 -0.11 8.68 -2.93
C ALA A 303 -0.06 10.21 -3.14
N SER A 304 0.29 10.66 -4.34
CA SER A 304 0.31 12.08 -4.71
C SER A 304 -1.07 12.74 -4.63
N ASP A 305 -2.13 12.03 -5.04
CA ASP A 305 -3.52 12.52 -4.91
C ASP A 305 -3.88 12.77 -3.43
N ILE A 306 -3.54 11.81 -2.56
CA ILE A 306 -3.80 11.92 -1.12
C ILE A 306 -2.99 13.07 -0.50
N ILE A 307 -1.70 13.20 -0.85
CA ILE A 307 -0.83 14.29 -0.39
C ILE A 307 -1.38 15.66 -0.81
N ALA A 308 -1.84 15.79 -2.05
CA ALA A 308 -2.42 17.04 -2.55
C ALA A 308 -3.67 17.45 -1.76
N VAL A 309 -4.55 16.50 -1.42
CA VAL A 309 -5.71 16.75 -0.55
C VAL A 309 -5.28 17.16 0.85
N MET A 310 -4.28 16.49 1.43
CA MET A 310 -3.74 16.84 2.74
C MET A 310 -3.13 18.25 2.78
N ALA A 311 -2.53 18.72 1.68
CA ALA A 311 -1.96 20.06 1.59
C ALA A 311 -3.03 21.16 1.50
N LYS A 312 -4.13 20.91 0.77
CA LYS A 312 -5.26 21.86 0.66
C LYS A 312 -5.93 22.10 2.02
N ASN A 313 -6.16 21.04 2.79
CA ASN A 313 -6.80 21.13 4.11
C ASN A 313 -5.91 21.78 5.19
N LYS A 314 -4.65 22.12 4.89
CA LYS A 314 -3.79 22.91 5.80
C LYS A 314 -3.92 24.42 5.56
N LYS A 315 -4.49 24.82 4.42
CA LYS A 315 -4.61 26.23 3.99
C LYS A 315 -6.01 26.81 4.19
N ALA A 316 -6.98 25.96 4.54
CA ALA A 316 -8.35 26.31 4.91
C ALA A 316 -8.49 26.16 6.43
#